data_AF-A0A925PD97-F1
#
_entry.id   AF-A0A925PD97-F1
#
_cell.length_a   1.000
_cell.length_b   1.000
_cell.length_c   1.000
_cell.angle_alpha   90.00
_cell.angle_beta   90.00
_cell.angle_gamma   90.00
#
_symmetry.space_group_name_H-M   'P 1'
#
loop_
_entity.id
_entity.type
_entity.pdbx_description
1 polymer ?
#
loop_
_entity_poly.entity_id
_entity_poly.type
_entity_poly.pdbx_seq_one_letter_code
_entity_poly.pdbx_strand_id
1 'polypeptide(L)'
;GMLGYDAGQNHPAKNVNLTSLPLDPFSEQLDSPEEARVIGKTALPTSAGGQSIKKAEHTYALMIHMSESLGVNCVFCHNTRSFFDWDQSVPARQPAWHAIRMIRELNQSFISPLKSVFRQERLGPLGDVPKLNCATCHAGQPKPLGGAQLLKDYPELNLTALEPVAGPAPETVPAEQEAQPPTATPPAQPQRGGPTPAQ
;
A
#
# COMPACT_ATOMS: atom_id res chain seq x y z
N GLY A 1 -11.34 6.83 30.41
CA GLY A 1 -9.94 6.42 30.63
C GLY A 1 -9.15 6.85 29.43
N MET A 2 -7.96 7.42 29.64
CA MET A 2 -7.09 7.83 28.53
C MET A 2 -6.58 6.55 27.85
N LEU A 3 -7.08 6.27 26.64
CA LEU A 3 -6.49 5.25 25.79
C LEU A 3 -5.04 5.67 25.56
N GLY A 4 -4.09 4.83 25.99
CA GLY A 4 -2.67 5.07 25.73
C GLY A 4 -2.41 5.11 24.22
N TYR A 5 -1.38 5.85 23.81
CA TYR A 5 -0.92 5.84 22.42
C TYR A 5 -0.31 4.47 22.11
N ASP A 6 -0.97 3.69 21.24
CA ASP A 6 -0.58 2.32 20.89
C ASP A 6 0.66 2.26 19.97
N ALA A 7 1.06 3.39 19.38
CA ALA A 7 2.15 3.53 18.42
C ALA A 7 2.03 2.59 17.21
N GLY A 8 0.81 2.18 16.84
CA GLY A 8 0.57 1.32 15.68
C GLY A 8 1.07 -0.13 15.84
N GLN A 9 1.04 -0.68 17.05
CA GLN A 9 1.41 -2.07 17.36
C GLN A 9 0.67 -2.59 18.61
N ASN A 10 1.03 -3.76 19.14
CA ASN A 10 0.45 -4.37 20.36
C ASN A 10 -1.01 -4.81 20.25
N HIS A 11 -1.52 -5.01 19.03
CA HIS A 11 -2.84 -5.55 18.76
C HIS A 11 -2.75 -6.63 17.66
N PRO A 12 -3.59 -7.68 17.71
CA PRO A 12 -3.54 -8.74 16.71
C PRO A 12 -3.94 -8.20 15.34
N ALA A 13 -3.06 -8.35 14.36
CA ALA A 13 -3.30 -7.87 13.00
C ALA A 13 -3.15 -8.98 11.95
N LYS A 14 -4.21 -9.16 11.14
CA LYS A 14 -4.29 -10.26 10.16
C LYS A 14 -3.19 -10.20 9.10
N ASN A 15 -2.79 -9.00 8.67
CA ASN A 15 -1.75 -8.79 7.67
C ASN A 15 -0.34 -9.17 8.16
N VAL A 16 -0.15 -9.35 9.48
CA VAL A 16 1.09 -9.81 10.13
C VAL A 16 0.84 -11.04 11.00
N ASN A 17 -0.03 -11.94 10.53
CA ASN A 17 -0.38 -13.22 11.14
C ASN A 17 -0.77 -13.15 12.63
N LEU A 18 -1.63 -12.20 12.99
CA LEU A 18 -2.17 -12.01 14.35
C LEU A 18 -1.12 -11.77 15.44
N THR A 19 0.10 -11.41 15.05
CA THR A 19 1.15 -11.01 16.00
C THR A 19 0.85 -9.64 16.60
N SER A 20 1.60 -9.28 17.65
CA SER A 20 1.58 -7.96 18.28
C SER A 20 2.59 -6.97 17.67
N LEU A 21 3.19 -7.32 16.52
CA LEU A 21 4.15 -6.51 15.79
C LEU A 21 3.49 -5.25 15.18
N PRO A 22 4.28 -4.33 14.60
CA PRO A 22 3.74 -3.19 13.86
C PRO A 22 2.65 -3.57 12.86
N LEU A 23 1.52 -2.85 12.95
CA LEU A 23 0.30 -3.10 12.17
C LEU A 23 0.52 -2.79 10.69
N ASP A 24 1.43 -1.87 10.37
CA ASP A 24 1.75 -1.46 9.00
C ASP A 24 3.23 -1.78 8.67
N PRO A 25 3.49 -2.92 8.02
CA PRO A 25 4.82 -3.26 7.50
C PRO A 25 5.05 -2.78 6.06
N PHE A 26 4.17 -1.93 5.51
CA PHE A 26 4.17 -1.57 4.09
C PHE A 26 4.69 -0.16 3.85
N SER A 27 4.22 0.83 4.61
CA SER A 27 4.52 2.24 4.33
C SER A 27 6.03 2.55 4.34
N GLU A 28 6.79 1.95 5.26
CA GLU A 28 8.24 2.18 5.33
C GLU A 28 9.05 1.32 4.34
N GLN A 29 8.54 0.16 3.92
CA GLN A 29 9.34 -0.82 3.17
C GLN A 29 8.85 -1.09 1.73
N LEU A 30 7.59 -0.82 1.42
CA LEU A 30 7.01 -0.99 0.08
C LEU A 30 6.62 0.34 -0.58
N ASP A 31 6.47 1.41 0.20
CA ASP A 31 6.19 2.75 -0.34
C ASP A 31 7.40 3.69 -0.32
N SER A 32 8.49 3.30 0.36
CA SER A 32 9.75 4.04 0.44
C SER A 32 10.91 3.25 -0.17
N PRO A 33 11.97 3.92 -0.70
CA PRO A 33 13.19 3.25 -1.14
C PRO A 33 13.99 2.63 0.01
N GLU A 34 13.64 2.87 1.27
CA GLU A 34 14.33 2.34 2.44
C GLU A 34 14.52 0.83 2.39
N GLU A 35 15.67 0.35 2.87
CA GLU A 35 15.96 -1.07 2.89
C GLU A 35 15.56 -1.73 4.20
N ALA A 36 15.05 -2.96 4.10
CA ALA A 36 14.71 -3.81 5.25
C ALA A 36 15.94 -4.41 5.97
N ARG A 37 17.16 -3.95 5.68
CA ARG A 37 18.39 -4.52 6.26
C ARG A 37 18.65 -3.93 7.64
N VAL A 38 18.71 -4.78 8.66
CA VAL A 38 18.95 -4.36 10.05
C VAL A 38 20.17 -5.02 10.71
N ILE A 39 20.66 -6.13 10.15
CA ILE A 39 21.76 -6.91 10.73
C ILE A 39 23.11 -6.29 10.34
N GLY A 40 23.98 -6.09 11.33
CA GLY A 40 25.35 -5.62 11.12
C GLY A 40 26.21 -6.63 10.36
N LYS A 41 27.20 -6.13 9.61
CA LYS A 41 28.13 -6.97 8.82
C LYS A 41 29.43 -7.29 9.55
N THR A 42 29.62 -6.76 10.75
CA THR A 42 30.79 -6.95 11.60
C THR A 42 30.38 -7.57 12.92
N ALA A 43 31.28 -8.36 13.52
CA ALA A 43 31.02 -8.98 14.82
C ALA A 43 30.96 -7.95 15.96
N LEU A 44 31.80 -6.92 15.90
CA LEU A 44 31.82 -5.84 16.89
C LEU A 44 31.02 -4.63 16.40
N PRO A 45 30.43 -3.84 17.31
CA PRO A 45 29.77 -2.59 16.98
C PRO A 45 30.73 -1.61 16.27
N THR A 46 30.20 -0.88 15.29
CA THR A 46 30.92 0.21 14.63
C THR A 46 30.60 1.55 15.30
N SER A 47 31.50 2.53 15.18
CA SER A 47 31.26 3.90 15.66
C SER A 47 30.04 4.59 15.03
N ALA A 48 29.60 4.14 13.85
CA ALA A 48 28.39 4.62 13.20
C ALA A 48 27.07 4.16 13.88
N GLY A 49 27.14 3.27 14.87
CA GLY A 49 25.96 2.66 15.48
C GLY A 49 25.28 1.61 14.59
N GLY A 50 24.18 1.04 15.08
CA GLY A 50 23.37 0.03 14.38
C GLY A 50 21.93 0.49 14.17
N GLN A 51 21.14 -0.34 13.47
CA GLN A 51 19.69 -0.10 13.35
C GLN A 51 18.99 -0.34 14.70
N SER A 52 17.85 0.33 14.91
CA SER A 52 17.06 0.16 16.13
C SER A 52 16.31 -1.18 16.16
N ILE A 53 15.98 -1.65 17.36
CA ILE A 53 15.12 -2.84 17.52
C ILE A 53 13.73 -2.62 16.90
N LYS A 54 13.20 -1.38 16.98
CA LYS A 54 11.95 -1.03 16.30
C LYS A 54 12.01 -1.29 14.79
N LYS A 55 13.09 -0.88 14.12
CA LYS A 55 13.25 -1.18 12.68
C LYS A 55 13.36 -2.68 12.41
N ALA A 56 13.95 -3.45 13.33
CA ALA A 56 13.98 -4.90 13.25
C ALA A 56 12.58 -5.52 13.39
N GLU A 57 11.73 -5.00 14.27
CA GLU A 57 10.33 -5.41 14.42
C GLU A 57 9.50 -5.13 13.17
N HIS A 58 9.63 -3.93 12.56
CA HIS A 58 8.99 -3.63 11.27
C HIS A 58 9.46 -4.55 10.14
N THR A 59 10.78 -4.81 10.07
CA THR A 59 11.34 -5.77 9.11
C THR A 59 10.76 -7.16 9.33
N TYR A 60 10.63 -7.59 10.59
CA TYR A 60 10.10 -8.90 10.91
C TYR A 60 8.60 -9.01 10.57
N ALA A 61 7.82 -7.97 10.85
CA ALA A 61 6.42 -7.86 10.45
C ALA A 61 6.23 -8.02 8.94
N LEU A 62 7.10 -7.38 8.13
CA LEU A 62 7.11 -7.55 6.67
C LEU A 62 7.42 -9.00 6.27
N MET A 63 8.42 -9.64 6.89
CA MET A 63 8.77 -11.03 6.57
C MET A 63 7.64 -12.02 6.93
N ILE A 64 6.90 -11.76 8.01
CA ILE A 64 5.69 -12.53 8.35
C ILE A 64 4.61 -12.32 7.28
N HIS A 65 4.33 -11.07 6.90
CA HIS A 65 3.38 -10.77 5.81
C HIS A 65 3.75 -11.50 4.51
N MET A 66 5.03 -11.48 4.13
CA MET A 66 5.52 -12.18 2.93
C MET A 66 5.30 -13.69 3.04
N SER A 67 5.58 -14.28 4.20
CA SER A 67 5.41 -15.72 4.44
C SER A 67 3.94 -16.14 4.29
N GLU A 68 3.01 -15.40 4.91
CA GLU A 68 1.57 -15.64 4.78
C GLU A 68 1.07 -15.44 3.35
N SER A 69 1.53 -14.36 2.70
CA SER A 69 1.13 -14.02 1.34
C SER A 69 1.49 -15.11 0.33
N LEU A 70 2.58 -15.83 0.58
CA LEU A 70 3.07 -16.92 -0.26
C LEU A 70 2.66 -18.31 0.25
N GLY A 71 2.05 -18.43 1.43
CA GLY A 71 1.72 -19.72 2.05
C GLY A 71 2.95 -20.56 2.37
N VAL A 72 4.05 -19.90 2.77
CA VAL A 72 5.35 -20.52 3.08
C VAL A 72 5.84 -20.10 4.47
N ASN A 73 7.06 -20.51 4.83
CA ASN A 73 7.73 -20.10 6.06
C ASN A 73 9.10 -19.45 5.75
N CYS A 74 9.81 -19.03 6.80
CA CYS A 74 11.09 -18.35 6.69
C CYS A 74 12.16 -19.16 5.92
N VAL A 75 12.16 -20.50 6.07
CA VAL A 75 13.17 -21.36 5.44
C VAL A 75 12.96 -21.57 3.95
N PHE A 76 11.83 -21.10 3.42
CA PHE A 76 11.63 -20.98 1.97
C PHE A 76 12.57 -19.95 1.33
N CYS A 77 13.12 -19.01 2.10
CA CYS A 77 14.06 -17.99 1.62
C CYS A 77 15.40 -17.95 2.39
N HIS A 78 15.44 -18.43 3.64
CA HIS A 78 16.58 -18.21 4.53
C HIS A 78 17.10 -19.49 5.18
N ASN A 79 18.40 -19.50 5.51
CA ASN A 79 18.88 -20.25 6.65
C ASN A 79 18.78 -19.36 7.90
N THR A 80 17.90 -19.69 8.83
CA THR A 80 17.56 -18.81 9.97
C THR A 80 18.70 -18.61 10.96
N ARG A 81 19.78 -19.42 10.90
CA ARG A 81 21.01 -19.14 11.67
C ARG A 81 21.68 -17.83 11.24
N SER A 82 21.44 -17.37 10.01
CA SER A 82 21.95 -16.10 9.47
C SER A 82 21.04 -15.57 8.36
N PHE A 83 20.09 -14.70 8.72
CA PHE A 83 19.14 -14.13 7.76
C PHE A 83 19.77 -13.20 6.71
N PHE A 84 20.91 -12.57 7.00
CA PHE A 84 21.54 -11.59 6.10
C PHE A 84 22.47 -12.24 5.07
N ASP A 85 22.95 -13.45 5.33
CA ASP A 85 23.95 -14.14 4.51
C ASP A 85 23.31 -14.71 3.23
N TRP A 86 23.76 -14.21 2.08
CA TRP A 86 23.25 -14.61 0.77
C TRP A 86 23.79 -15.96 0.34
N ASP A 87 25.03 -16.32 0.72
CA ASP A 87 25.66 -17.59 0.33
C ASP A 87 25.00 -18.78 1.05
N GLN A 88 24.29 -18.51 2.14
CA GLN A 88 23.51 -19.49 2.89
C GLN A 88 22.00 -19.38 2.65
N SER A 89 21.58 -18.51 1.74
CA SER A 89 20.17 -18.38 1.35
C SER A 89 19.80 -19.41 0.31
N VAL A 90 18.49 -19.59 0.11
CA VAL A 90 17.98 -20.47 -0.95
C VAL A 90 17.58 -19.65 -2.19
N PRO A 91 17.52 -20.26 -3.39
CA PRO A 91 17.30 -19.53 -4.65
C PRO A 91 16.05 -18.65 -4.69
N ALA A 92 15.00 -19.00 -3.93
CA ALA A 92 13.76 -18.21 -3.88
C ALA A 92 13.93 -16.81 -3.24
N ARG A 93 15.02 -16.56 -2.51
CA ARG A 93 15.30 -15.24 -1.92
C ARG A 93 15.60 -14.18 -2.99
N GLN A 94 16.23 -14.56 -4.10
CA GLN A 94 16.57 -13.63 -5.19
C GLN A 94 15.33 -13.08 -5.91
N PRO A 95 14.37 -13.88 -6.40
CA PRO A 95 13.14 -13.33 -6.99
C PRO A 95 12.31 -12.55 -5.95
N ALA A 96 12.29 -12.95 -4.68
CA ALA A 96 11.64 -12.16 -3.63
C ALA A 96 12.29 -10.76 -3.48
N TRP A 97 13.62 -10.67 -3.60
CA TRP A 97 14.33 -9.38 -3.59
C TRP A 97 13.89 -8.50 -4.76
N HIS A 98 13.78 -9.04 -5.98
CA HIS A 98 13.29 -8.29 -7.14
C HIS A 98 11.81 -7.91 -6.99
N ALA A 99 10.98 -8.81 -6.46
CA ALA A 99 9.55 -8.56 -6.24
C ALA A 99 9.29 -7.36 -5.32
N ILE A 100 10.11 -7.15 -4.28
CA ILE A 100 10.02 -5.96 -3.42
C ILE A 100 10.22 -4.67 -4.24
N ARG A 101 11.16 -4.66 -5.19
CA ARG A 101 11.41 -3.49 -6.06
C ARG A 101 10.26 -3.30 -7.03
N MET A 102 9.78 -4.38 -7.64
CA MET A 102 8.63 -4.37 -8.54
C MET A 102 7.40 -3.78 -7.85
N ILE A 103 7.08 -4.21 -6.62
CA ILE A 103 5.92 -3.67 -5.89
C ILE A 103 6.08 -2.18 -5.60
N ARG A 104 7.27 -1.73 -5.19
CA ARG A 104 7.56 -0.30 -4.99
C ARG A 104 7.31 0.51 -6.25
N GLU A 105 7.82 0.03 -7.37
CA GLU A 105 7.65 0.69 -8.67
C GLU A 105 6.17 0.72 -9.10
N LEU A 106 5.46 -0.41 -9.00
CA LEU A 106 4.04 -0.48 -9.32
C LEU A 106 3.23 0.50 -8.45
N ASN A 107 3.47 0.52 -7.14
CA ASN A 107 2.75 1.41 -6.23
C ASN A 107 3.05 2.88 -6.49
N GLN A 108 4.32 3.24 -6.72
CA GLN A 108 4.72 4.64 -6.89
C GLN A 108 4.41 5.18 -8.29
N SER A 109 4.71 4.42 -9.34
CA SER A 109 4.66 4.89 -10.72
C SER A 109 3.31 4.64 -11.41
N PHE A 110 2.52 3.68 -10.94
CA PHE A 110 1.29 3.28 -11.61
C PHE A 110 0.04 3.44 -10.72
N ILE A 111 0.09 3.03 -9.45
CA ILE A 111 -1.11 3.04 -8.60
C ILE A 111 -1.34 4.39 -7.94
N SER A 112 -0.34 4.96 -7.26
CA SER A 112 -0.47 6.24 -6.54
C SER A 112 -0.93 7.41 -7.43
N PRO A 113 -0.45 7.55 -8.69
CA PRO A 113 -0.88 8.63 -9.58
C PRO A 113 -2.36 8.58 -9.95
N LEU A 114 -3.02 7.42 -9.82
CA LEU A 114 -4.44 7.26 -10.16
C LEU A 114 -5.38 7.86 -9.10
N LYS A 115 -4.87 8.42 -8.00
CA LYS A 115 -5.70 8.97 -6.91
C LYS A 115 -6.80 9.91 -7.37
N SER A 116 -6.55 10.78 -8.35
CA SER A 116 -7.54 11.74 -8.85
C SER A 116 -8.68 11.11 -9.64
N VAL A 117 -8.50 9.90 -10.17
CA VAL A 117 -9.53 9.17 -10.94
C VAL A 117 -10.30 8.17 -10.08
N PHE A 118 -9.78 7.82 -8.90
CA PHE A 118 -10.50 6.97 -7.95
C PHE A 118 -11.69 7.73 -7.35
N ARG A 119 -12.84 7.07 -7.31
CA ARG A 119 -14.00 7.58 -6.56
C ARG A 119 -13.69 7.58 -5.06
N GLN A 120 -14.30 8.51 -4.32
CA GLN A 120 -14.00 8.73 -2.91
C GLN A 120 -14.15 7.45 -2.07
N GLU A 121 -15.11 6.58 -2.37
CA GLU A 121 -15.33 5.32 -1.64
C GLU A 121 -14.29 4.22 -1.92
N ARG A 122 -13.35 4.47 -2.84
CA ARG A 122 -12.20 3.59 -3.10
C ARG A 122 -10.95 4.03 -2.35
N LEU A 123 -10.96 5.21 -1.73
CA LEU A 123 -9.83 5.71 -0.96
C LEU A 123 -9.87 5.17 0.47
N GLY A 124 -8.69 4.99 1.06
CA GLY A 124 -8.54 4.65 2.47
C GLY A 124 -8.95 5.80 3.39
N PRO A 125 -8.98 5.58 4.72
CA PRO A 125 -9.32 6.60 5.71
C PRO A 125 -8.42 7.85 5.65
N LEU A 126 -7.19 7.71 5.16
CA LEU A 126 -6.23 8.81 4.99
C LEU A 126 -6.25 9.38 3.55
N GLY A 127 -7.18 8.94 2.71
CA GLY A 127 -7.34 9.40 1.33
C GLY A 127 -6.31 8.81 0.35
N ASP A 128 -5.66 7.72 0.70
CA ASP A 128 -4.74 6.97 -0.16
C ASP A 128 -5.49 5.98 -1.07
N VAL A 129 -4.88 5.65 -2.20
CA VAL A 129 -5.41 4.62 -3.12
C VAL A 129 -5.07 3.22 -2.60
N PRO A 130 -5.84 2.18 -2.97
CA PRO A 130 -5.50 0.81 -2.62
C PRO A 130 -4.21 0.39 -3.34
N LYS A 131 -3.16 0.16 -2.57
CA LYS A 131 -1.84 -0.25 -3.08
C LYS A 131 -1.68 -1.76 -3.14
N LEU A 132 -0.76 -2.20 -3.99
CA LEU A 132 -0.40 -3.60 -4.14
C LEU A 132 0.51 -4.06 -2.99
N ASN A 133 0.34 -5.32 -2.60
CA ASN A 133 1.27 -6.05 -1.74
C ASN A 133 1.47 -7.47 -2.26
N CYS A 134 2.20 -8.30 -1.51
CA CYS A 134 2.51 -9.68 -1.90
C CYS A 134 1.23 -10.52 -2.08
N ALA A 135 0.26 -10.37 -1.17
CA ALA A 135 -0.99 -11.11 -1.20
C ALA A 135 -1.88 -10.76 -2.40
N THR A 136 -1.76 -9.55 -2.96
CA THR A 136 -2.56 -9.11 -4.12
C THR A 136 -2.43 -10.06 -5.31
N CYS A 137 -1.23 -10.60 -5.56
CA CYS A 137 -1.00 -11.55 -6.65
C CYS A 137 -0.90 -13.00 -6.15
N HIS A 138 -0.24 -13.22 -5.01
CA HIS A 138 0.10 -14.58 -4.57
C HIS A 138 -1.07 -15.32 -3.90
N ALA A 139 -1.95 -14.60 -3.19
CA ALA A 139 -3.12 -15.17 -2.53
C ALA A 139 -2.85 -16.47 -1.73
N GLY A 140 -1.74 -16.52 -0.97
CA GLY A 140 -1.35 -17.67 -0.15
C GLY A 140 -0.64 -18.79 -0.90
N GLN A 141 -0.13 -18.53 -2.11
CA GLN A 141 0.62 -19.49 -2.92
C GLN A 141 2.01 -18.98 -3.31
N PRO A 142 3.05 -19.82 -3.35
CA PRO A 142 4.41 -19.38 -3.66
C PRO A 142 4.56 -18.90 -5.10
N LYS A 143 3.64 -19.31 -5.98
CA LYS A 143 3.45 -18.76 -7.33
C LYS A 143 1.97 -18.41 -7.52
N PRO A 144 1.65 -17.21 -8.05
CA PRO A 144 0.27 -16.86 -8.38
C PRO A 144 -0.41 -17.95 -9.22
N LEU A 145 -1.66 -18.28 -8.87
CA LEU A 145 -2.46 -19.30 -9.56
C LEU A 145 -1.75 -20.66 -9.73
N GLY A 146 -0.91 -21.05 -8.76
CA GLY A 146 -0.13 -22.29 -8.82
C GLY A 146 0.95 -22.31 -9.92
N GLY A 147 1.29 -21.15 -10.49
CA GLY A 147 2.25 -21.04 -11.59
C GLY A 147 1.65 -21.24 -12.99
N ALA A 148 0.33 -21.08 -13.14
CA ALA A 148 -0.32 -21.10 -14.45
C ALA A 148 0.33 -20.07 -15.42
N GLN A 149 0.64 -20.52 -16.64
CA GLN A 149 1.28 -19.70 -17.67
C GLN A 149 0.22 -19.08 -18.59
N LEU A 150 -0.44 -18.02 -18.14
CA LEU A 150 -1.49 -17.35 -18.91
C LEU A 150 -0.93 -16.52 -20.07
N LEU A 151 0.27 -15.94 -19.91
CA LEU A 151 0.89 -15.04 -20.89
C LEU A 151 1.02 -15.65 -22.30
N LYS A 152 1.17 -16.98 -22.41
CA LYS A 152 1.31 -17.69 -23.69
C LYS A 152 0.09 -17.51 -24.61
N ASP A 153 -1.07 -17.24 -24.04
CA ASP A 153 -2.35 -17.11 -24.75
C ASP A 153 -2.72 -15.64 -25.04
N TYR A 154 -1.95 -14.68 -24.49
CA TYR A 154 -2.20 -13.23 -24.59
C TYR A 154 -0.91 -12.48 -25.00
N PRO A 155 -0.48 -12.59 -26.27
CA PRO A 155 0.78 -12.01 -26.74
C PRO A 155 0.86 -10.49 -26.58
N GLU A 156 -0.27 -9.79 -26.58
CA GLU A 156 -0.36 -8.35 -26.36
C GLU A 156 0.14 -7.91 -24.98
N LEU A 157 0.05 -8.80 -23.97
CA LEU A 157 0.55 -8.54 -22.62
C LEU A 157 2.07 -8.78 -22.49
N ASN A 158 2.69 -9.39 -23.50
CA ASN A 158 4.14 -9.61 -23.55
C ASN A 158 4.89 -8.48 -24.29
N LEU A 159 4.17 -7.45 -24.74
CA LEU A 159 4.78 -6.29 -25.36
C LEU A 159 5.45 -5.45 -24.28
N THR A 160 6.74 -5.65 -24.08
CA THR A 160 7.57 -4.69 -23.34
C THR A 160 7.61 -3.42 -24.17
N ALA A 161 6.68 -2.50 -23.93
CA ALA A 161 6.74 -1.16 -24.51
C ALA A 161 7.97 -0.47 -23.90
N LEU A 162 9.08 -0.51 -24.64
CA LEU A 162 10.30 0.24 -24.32
C LEU A 162 10.14 1.75 -24.57
N GLU A 163 8.97 2.15 -25.06
CA GLU A 163 8.58 3.54 -25.27
C GLU A 163 7.47 3.89 -24.27
N PRO A 164 7.56 5.01 -23.54
CA PRO A 164 6.46 5.49 -22.74
C PRO A 164 5.26 5.68 -23.67
N VAL A 165 4.17 4.97 -23.41
CA VAL A 165 2.90 5.29 -24.05
C VAL A 165 2.55 6.69 -23.57
N ALA A 166 2.72 7.69 -24.44
CA ALA A 166 2.23 9.02 -24.17
C ALA A 166 0.75 8.86 -23.84
N GLY A 167 0.38 9.16 -22.59
CA GLY A 167 -1.01 9.15 -22.18
C GLY A 167 -1.80 10.00 -23.17
N PRO A 168 -3.07 9.62 -23.47
CA PRO A 168 -3.90 10.46 -24.32
C PRO A 168 -3.82 11.88 -23.79
N ALA A 169 -3.47 12.82 -24.68
CA ALA A 169 -3.50 14.24 -24.35
C ALA A 169 -4.87 14.51 -23.72
N PRO A 170 -4.94 15.23 -22.59
CA PRO A 170 -6.23 15.54 -22.00
C PRO A 170 -7.10 16.16 -23.10
N GLU A 171 -8.16 15.46 -23.47
CA GLU A 171 -9.19 16.05 -24.32
C GLU A 171 -9.63 17.31 -23.60
N THR A 172 -9.47 18.45 -24.28
CA THR A 172 -9.95 19.73 -23.81
C THR A 172 -11.46 19.61 -23.66
N VAL A 173 -11.92 19.39 -22.43
CA VAL A 173 -13.33 19.54 -22.10
C VAL A 173 -13.64 21.01 -22.41
N PRO A 174 -14.57 21.32 -23.35
CA PRO A 174 -14.97 22.69 -23.58
C PRO A 174 -15.44 23.28 -22.25
N ALA A 175 -14.93 24.46 -21.92
CA ALA A 175 -15.30 25.15 -20.69
C ALA A 175 -16.82 25.23 -20.59
N GLU A 176 -17.39 24.54 -19.59
CA GLU A 176 -18.78 24.69 -19.24
C GLU A 176 -18.96 26.15 -18.79
N GLN A 177 -19.78 26.89 -19.53
CA GLN A 177 -20.06 28.29 -19.24
C GLN A 177 -20.60 28.38 -17.81
N GLU A 178 -19.90 29.14 -16.99
CA GLU A 178 -20.27 29.44 -15.61
C GLU A 178 -21.68 30.03 -15.58
N ALA A 179 -22.64 29.23 -15.12
CA ALA A 179 -24.01 29.67 -14.95
C ALA A 179 -24.04 30.79 -13.90
N GLN A 180 -24.60 31.94 -14.30
CA GLN A 180 -24.76 33.10 -13.43
C GLN A 180 -25.49 32.71 -12.13
N PRO A 181 -25.05 33.20 -10.96
CA PRO A 181 -25.73 32.93 -9.71
C PRO A 181 -27.16 33.50 -9.74
N PRO A 182 -28.15 32.79 -9.17
CA PRO A 182 -29.53 33.25 -9.18
C PRO A 182 -29.66 34.56 -8.39
N THR A 183 -30.37 35.52 -8.99
CA THR A 183 -30.74 36.79 -8.36
C THR A 183 -31.57 36.54 -7.10
N ALA A 184 -31.13 37.10 -5.98
CA ALA A 184 -31.82 37.00 -4.70
C ALA A 184 -33.23 37.61 -4.79
N THR A 185 -34.24 36.84 -4.41
CA THR A 185 -35.62 37.33 -4.25
C THR A 185 -35.73 38.13 -2.95
N PRO A 186 -36.29 39.36 -2.95
CA PRO A 186 -36.47 40.13 -1.73
C PRO A 186 -37.47 39.47 -0.77
N PRO A 187 -37.27 39.60 0.56
CA PRO A 187 -38.10 38.93 1.55
C PRO A 187 -39.53 39.45 1.56
N ALA A 188 -40.48 38.53 1.68
CA ALA A 188 -41.92 38.80 1.79
C ALA A 188 -42.24 39.52 3.12
N GLN A 189 -43.09 40.55 3.04
CA GLN A 189 -43.57 41.28 4.21
C GLN A 189 -44.58 40.42 5.02
N PRO A 190 -44.59 40.53 6.36
CA PRO A 190 -45.50 39.76 7.20
C PRO A 190 -46.94 40.27 7.06
N GLN A 191 -47.85 39.36 6.68
CA GLN A 191 -49.28 39.62 6.67
C GLN A 191 -49.83 39.64 8.09
N ARG A 192 -50.54 40.73 8.45
CA ARG A 192 -51.25 40.85 9.73
C ARG A 192 -52.47 39.93 9.70
N GLY A 193 -52.46 38.91 10.57
CA GLY A 193 -53.63 38.08 10.82
C GLY A 193 -54.75 38.90 11.46
N GLY A 194 -55.94 38.81 10.87
CA GLY A 194 -57.19 39.34 11.44
C GLY A 194 -57.70 38.49 12.60
N PRO A 195 -58.61 39.03 13.43
CA PRO A 195 -58.98 38.42 14.70
C PRO A 195 -59.94 37.23 14.56
N THR A 196 -59.67 36.18 15.33
CA THR A 196 -60.52 35.00 15.56
C THR A 196 -61.68 35.35 16.53
N PRO A 197 -62.94 34.94 16.27
CA PRO A 197 -64.04 35.16 17.21
C PRO A 197 -64.14 34.08 18.29
N ALA A 198 -64.73 34.49 19.40
CA ALA A 198 -64.84 33.81 20.69
C ALA A 198 -65.74 32.57 20.71
N GLN A 199 -65.32 31.58 21.51
CA GLN A 199 -66.06 31.00 22.64
C GLN A 199 -65.12 30.11 23.46
#